data_AF-A0AAW4PA09-F1
#
_entry.id   AF-A0AAW4PA09-F1
#
_cell.length_a   1.000
_cell.length_b   1.000
_cell.length_c   1.000
_cell.angle_alpha   90.00
_cell.angle_beta   90.00
_cell.angle_gamma   90.00
#
_symmetry.space_group_name_H-M   'P 1'
#
loop_
_entity.id
_entity.type
_entity.pdbx_description
1 polymer ?
#
loop_
_entity_poly.entity_id
_entity_poly.type
_entity_poly.pdbx_seq_one_letter_code
_entity_poly.pdbx_strand_id
1 'polypeptide(L)' 'MQSEAEIRDRIEALQDEYDSHDPPTSGLEDEAEVAILRAIEELEWVLEERDDDDSFTI' A
#
# COMPACT_ATOMS: atom_id res chain seq x y z
N MET A 1 0.32 14.90 8.50
CA MET A 1 0.90 14.40 7.24
C MET A 1 1.85 13.29 7.63
N GLN A 2 1.61 12.06 7.16
CA GLN A 2 2.58 10.97 7.30
C GLN A 2 3.79 11.28 6.41
N SER A 3 5.00 11.04 6.93
CA SER A 3 6.23 11.10 6.16
C SER A 3 6.31 9.97 5.13
N GLU A 4 7.16 10.13 4.11
CA GLU A 4 7.41 9.09 3.10
C GLU A 4 7.87 7.77 3.73
N ALA A 5 8.74 7.83 4.74
CA ALA A 5 9.19 6.67 5.49
C ALA A 5 8.01 5.95 6.17
N GLU A 6 7.12 6.69 6.83
CA GLU A 6 5.92 6.10 7.46
C GLU A 6 4.97 5.45 6.44
N ILE A 7 4.90 5.99 5.22
CA ILE A 7 4.07 5.41 4.15
C ILE A 7 4.70 4.11 3.63
N ARG A 8 6.02 4.09 3.41
CA ARG A 8 6.74 2.87 3.00
C ARG A 8 6.66 1.76 4.05
N ASP A 9 6.87 2.09 5.32
CA ASP A 9 6.71 1.14 6.43
C ASP A 9 5.28 0.58 6.49
N ARG A 10 4.28 1.40 6.15
CA ARG A 10 2.88 0.96 6.12
C ARG A 10 2.59 0.04 4.94
N ILE A 11 3.16 0.30 3.77
CA ILE A 11 3.05 -0.58 2.60
C ILE A 11 3.67 -1.94 2.90
N GLU A 12 4.87 -1.97 3.49
CA GLU A 12 5.55 -3.23 3.87
C GLU A 12 4.68 -4.06 4.84
N ALA A 13 4.10 -3.42 5.87
CA ALA A 13 3.21 -4.11 6.79
C ALA A 13 1.94 -4.67 6.12
N LEU A 14 1.40 -3.98 5.12
CA LEU A 14 0.24 -4.45 4.35
C LEU A 14 0.61 -5.60 3.41
N GLN A 15 1.81 -5.59 2.82
CA GLN A 15 2.32 -6.70 2.01
C GLN A 15 2.55 -7.95 2.86
N ASP A 16 3.14 -7.82 4.05
CA ASP A 16 3.28 -8.93 5.01
C ASP A 16 1.91 -9.50 5.43
N GLU A 17 0.92 -8.63 5.64
CA GLU A 17 -0.46 -9.05 5.94
C GLU A 17 -1.06 -9.83 4.77
N TYR A 18 -0.92 -9.33 3.54
CA TYR A 18 -1.33 -10.01 2.31
C TYR A 18 -0.66 -11.39 2.15
N ASP A 19 0.65 -11.46 2.31
CA ASP A 19 1.42 -12.71 2.21
C ASP A 19 1.01 -13.73 3.27
N SER A 20 0.56 -13.28 4.45
CA SER A 20 0.07 -14.16 5.51
C SER A 20 -1.23 -14.89 5.15
N HIS A 21 -1.97 -14.39 4.15
CA HIS A 21 -3.20 -14.98 3.63
C HIS A 21 -2.98 -16.00 2.50
N ASP A 22 -1.73 -16.27 2.08
CA ASP A 22 -1.42 -17.24 1.02
C ASP A 22 -1.16 -18.67 1.60
N PRO A 23 -1.89 -19.73 1.18
CA PRO A 23 -2.89 -19.76 0.12
C PRO A 23 -4.25 -19.22 0.56
N PRO A 24 -4.98 -18.49 -0.31
CA PRO A 24 -6.32 -18.01 0.00
C PRO A 24 -7.20 -19.22 0.29
N THR A 25 -7.69 -19.33 1.53
CA THR A 25 -8.46 -20.51 1.97
C THR A 25 -9.97 -20.31 1.84
N SER A 26 -10.44 -19.08 1.59
CA SER A 26 -11.86 -18.76 1.47
C SER A 26 -12.17 -17.46 0.70
N GLY A 27 -13.36 -17.38 0.07
CA GLY A 27 -13.80 -16.15 -0.62
C GLY A 27 -14.19 -14.97 0.29
N LEU A 28 -14.14 -15.14 1.61
CA LEU A 28 -14.23 -14.03 2.58
C LEU A 28 -12.84 -13.38 2.77
N GLU A 29 -11.76 -14.13 2.56
CA GLU A 29 -10.39 -13.60 2.49
C GLU A 29 -10.19 -12.79 1.19
N ASP A 30 -10.88 -13.11 0.09
CA ASP A 30 -10.85 -12.31 -1.15
C ASP A 30 -11.21 -10.83 -0.93
N GLU A 31 -12.23 -10.50 -0.11
CA GLU A 31 -12.58 -9.10 0.17
C GLU A 31 -11.54 -8.40 1.06
N ALA A 32 -10.93 -9.12 2.00
CA ALA A 32 -9.87 -8.61 2.85
C ALA A 32 -8.58 -8.35 2.05
N GLU A 33 -8.21 -9.30 1.19
CA GLU A 33 -7.12 -9.19 0.24
C GLU A 33 -7.31 -8.00 -0.70
N VAL A 34 -8.51 -7.81 -1.26
CA VAL A 34 -8.82 -6.65 -2.11
C VAL A 34 -8.72 -5.34 -1.32
N ALA A 35 -9.13 -5.32 -0.06
CA ALA A 35 -8.98 -4.13 0.79
C ALA A 35 -7.51 -3.80 1.07
N ILE A 36 -6.68 -4.81 1.31
CA ILE A 36 -5.23 -4.66 1.51
C ILE A 36 -4.56 -4.14 0.23
N LEU A 37 -4.84 -4.75 -0.92
CA LEU A 37 -4.28 -4.33 -2.21
C LEU A 37 -4.68 -2.90 -2.58
N ARG A 38 -5.94 -2.51 -2.33
CA ARG A 38 -6.39 -1.14 -2.56
C ARG A 38 -5.70 -0.13 -1.65
N ALA A 39 -5.45 -0.51 -0.39
CA ALA A 39 -4.71 0.33 0.55
C ALA A 39 -3.24 0.49 0.13
N ILE A 40 -2.61 -0.56 -0.40
CA ILE A 40 -1.25 -0.50 -0.96
C ILE A 40 -1.23 0.45 -2.17
N GLU A 41 -2.13 0.26 -3.14
CA GLU A 41 -2.21 1.10 -4.35
C GLU A 41 -2.41 2.59 -4.02
N GLU A 42 -3.29 2.91 -3.07
CA GLU A 42 -3.50 4.30 -2.64
C GLU A 42 -2.22 4.92 -2.04
N LEU A 43 -1.50 4.16 -1.21
CA LEU A 43 -0.27 4.63 -0.59
C LEU A 43 0.87 4.80 -1.62
N GLU A 44 0.96 3.90 -2.60
CA GLU A 44 1.89 4.02 -3.71
C GLU A 44 1.60 5.25 -4.58
N TRP A 45 0.33 5.53 -4.87
CA TRP A 45 -0.09 6.74 -5.58
C TRP A 45 0.27 8.02 -4.81
N VAL A 46 0.10 8.02 -3.48
CA VAL A 46 0.51 9.16 -2.63
C VAL A 46 2.03 9.39 -2.65
N LEU A 47 2.83 8.33 -2.79
CA LEU A 47 4.28 8.47 -2.95
C LEU A 47 4.63 9.04 -4.32
N GLU A 48 3.99 8.55 -5.37
CA GLU A 48 4.19 9.03 -6.74
C GLU A 48 3.83 10.52 -6.86
N GLU A 49 2.69 10.97 -6.31
CA GLU A 49 2.32 12.39 -6.33
C GLU A 49 3.34 13.28 -5.61
N ARG A 50 3.96 12.79 -4.52
CA ARG A 50 4.99 13.56 -3.80
C ARG A 50 6.28 13.66 -4.61
N ASP A 51 6.71 12.56 -5.23
CA ASP A 51 7.88 12.54 -6.10
C ASP A 51 7.66 13.48 -7.31
N ASP A 52 6.45 13.53 -7.87
CA ASP A 52 6.08 14.44 -8.96
C ASP A 52 6.05 15.92 -8.53
N ASP A 53 5.54 16.23 -7.32
CA ASP A 53 5.55 17.59 -6.75
C ASP A 53 6.99 18.10 -6.48
N ASP A 54 7.86 17.23 -5.94
CA ASP A 54 9.30 17.53 -5.79
C ASP A 54 9.98 17.69 -7.17
N SER A 55 9.55 16.93 -8.19
CA SER A 55 10.14 16.99 -9.53
C SER A 55 9.72 18.21 -10.36
N PHE A 56 8.64 18.94 -10.00
CA PHE A 56 8.21 20.16 -10.70
C PHE A 56 8.88 21.44 -10.18
N THR A 57 9.61 21.38 -9.06
CA THR A 57 10.34 22.52 -8.50
C THR A 57 11.74 22.65 -9.14
N ILE A 58 11.80 23.03 -10.42
CA ILE A 58 13.04 23.37 -11.17
C ILE A 58 12.94 24.76 -11.80
#